data_AF-A0A1E4HWE5-F1
#
_entry.id   AF-A0A1E4HWE5-F1
#
_cell.length_a   1.000
_cell.length_b   1.000
_cell.length_c   1.000
_cell.angle_alpha   90.00
_cell.angle_beta   90.00
_cell.angle_gamma   90.00
#
_symmetry.space_group_name_H-M   'P 1'
#
loop_
_entity.id
_entity.type
_entity.pdbx_description
1 polymer ?
#
loop_
_entity_poly.entity_id
_entity_poly.type
_entity_poly.pdbx_seq_one_letter_code
_entity_poly.pdbx_strand_id
1 'polypeptide(L)'
;GFPSAALKHLELAKSLSNDGQDHSQGILRVLESSPMVTPWEKNPYTLLDPPADLPQAAREKFDRARELAGQGLWSDAANLYLELTSSTPAIPLADRNLGLCRLWLADNAGAVEALRRYLVKATPSVDAVDLETLCQVIAEAVPGQQVDFVQLSWPLRKRDGLIEALKKDPKVEHSGARPSDPEKEDSPAIEVFALLDRPRIEARPGLTTADIPLVLGNVSVGTESVQLEAHDDGQLDALTDRFTAIAGQNIPPAHPRTKVLDKSNKSDLALSWNWALPADISDEEADRLNREQGARMIREVWPDTPMPYLHRRTPRQVAGHPNAEIPLRAAVLHYQVSSREISALIDWNRLREELKIPREPEIDAATVDVETLHLARLEQVPCEQLDDARLEALYLRANRFGLAEALHHAGLAIAKRPGFCGKHRIPEAKLFGELALSAARDLKRDEAMEWIRRGRAEESGANRKLFAPVWELHELQVRMMFDQPEDWVPDLAVILERYQDNETASQIINSRLVNLGLLRVVSDPDRPGETAIDPRPLQYLLRKFGPRVTTSSGYLGVSATKGEIWTPDSGSGSGSGGSTLWTPGSDTAAGAPAGADRPRLILPGH
;
A
#
# COMPACT_ATOMS: atom_id res chain seq x y z
N GLY A 1 -8.44 8.07 -5.92
CA GLY A 1 -8.74 7.47 -7.23
C GLY A 1 -9.98 6.59 -7.12
N PHE A 2 -10.30 5.77 -8.13
CA PHE A 2 -11.49 4.90 -8.13
C PHE A 2 -11.11 3.42 -8.40
N PRO A 3 -10.52 2.71 -7.42
CA PRO A 3 -9.97 1.37 -7.64
C PRO A 3 -11.02 0.34 -8.08
N SER A 4 -12.20 0.33 -7.47
CA SER A 4 -13.28 -0.62 -7.84
C SER A 4 -13.76 -0.42 -9.29
N ALA A 5 -13.84 0.83 -9.76
CA ALA A 5 -14.14 1.11 -11.16
C ALA A 5 -13.01 0.62 -12.07
N ALA A 6 -11.76 1.00 -11.78
CA ALA A 6 -10.60 0.60 -12.57
C ALA A 6 -10.49 -0.92 -12.71
N LEU A 7 -10.64 -1.67 -11.61
CA LEU A 7 -10.65 -3.14 -11.62
C LEU A 7 -11.76 -3.68 -12.52
N LYS A 8 -12.99 -3.17 -12.42
CA LYS A 8 -14.12 -3.64 -13.23
C LYS A 8 -13.94 -3.36 -14.72
N HIS A 9 -13.43 -2.19 -15.08
CA HIS A 9 -13.13 -1.84 -16.47
C HIS A 9 -12.01 -2.72 -17.05
N LEU A 10 -10.96 -3.01 -16.27
CA LEU A 10 -9.88 -3.91 -16.70
C LEU A 10 -10.35 -5.37 -16.82
N GLU A 11 -11.22 -5.85 -15.93
CA GLU A 11 -11.87 -7.16 -16.07
C GLU A 11 -12.69 -7.25 -17.37
N LEU A 12 -13.46 -6.20 -17.69
CA LEU A 12 -14.23 -6.14 -18.91
C LEU A 12 -13.32 -6.11 -20.15
N ALA A 13 -12.29 -5.26 -20.15
CA ALA A 13 -11.31 -5.18 -21.23
C ALA A 13 -10.66 -6.54 -21.51
N LYS A 14 -10.26 -7.26 -20.45
CA LYS A 14 -9.73 -8.61 -20.54
C LYS A 14 -10.74 -9.60 -21.13
N SER A 15 -12.02 -9.48 -20.79
CA SER A 15 -13.07 -10.36 -21.33
C SER A 15 -13.38 -10.12 -22.81
N LEU A 16 -13.11 -8.90 -23.30
CA LEU A 16 -13.30 -8.50 -24.70
C LEU A 16 -12.06 -8.73 -25.57
N SER A 17 -10.88 -8.80 -24.96
CA SER A 17 -9.62 -9.06 -25.66
C SER A 17 -9.48 -10.54 -26.00
N ASN A 18 -9.24 -10.85 -27.27
CA ASN A 18 -8.86 -12.17 -27.76
C ASN A 18 -7.35 -12.32 -27.96
N ASP A 19 -6.56 -11.27 -27.71
CA ASP A 19 -5.14 -11.22 -28.05
C ASP A 19 -4.23 -11.49 -26.83
N GLY A 20 -3.17 -12.27 -27.07
CA GLY A 20 -2.16 -12.63 -26.06
C GLY A 20 -1.22 -11.48 -25.64
N GLN A 21 -1.42 -10.28 -26.18
CA GLN A 21 -0.64 -9.05 -25.94
C GLN A 21 -1.46 -8.01 -25.14
N ASP A 22 -2.36 -8.48 -24.26
CA ASP A 22 -3.25 -7.61 -23.50
C ASP A 22 -2.54 -7.01 -22.27
N HIS A 23 -2.02 -5.78 -22.42
CA HIS A 23 -1.40 -5.02 -21.33
C HIS A 23 -2.35 -4.77 -20.13
N SER A 24 -3.67 -4.87 -20.32
CA SER A 24 -4.63 -4.71 -19.22
C SER A 24 -4.45 -5.79 -18.14
N GLN A 25 -3.94 -6.97 -18.50
CA GLN A 25 -3.69 -8.05 -17.54
C GLN A 25 -2.57 -7.71 -16.55
N GLY A 26 -1.52 -7.03 -17.00
CA GLY A 26 -0.42 -6.61 -16.12
C GLY A 26 -0.90 -5.59 -15.09
N ILE A 27 -1.62 -4.57 -15.56
CA ILE A 27 -2.18 -3.51 -14.71
C ILE A 27 -3.22 -4.09 -13.73
N LEU A 28 -4.10 -4.99 -14.21
CA LEU A 28 -5.09 -5.66 -13.37
C LEU A 28 -4.41 -6.41 -12.21
N ARG A 29 -3.36 -7.19 -12.49
CA ARG A 29 -2.61 -7.92 -11.44
C ARG A 29 -1.95 -6.97 -10.44
N VAL A 30 -1.39 -5.86 -10.89
CA VAL A 30 -0.80 -4.84 -10.00
C VAL A 30 -1.86 -4.25 -9.07
N LEU A 31 -3.04 -3.90 -9.59
CA LEU A 31 -4.12 -3.38 -8.76
C LEU A 31 -4.72 -4.43 -7.81
N GLU A 32 -4.93 -5.66 -8.29
CA GLU A 32 -5.43 -6.78 -7.47
C GLU A 32 -4.48 -7.07 -6.30
N SER A 33 -3.16 -7.04 -6.53
CA SER A 33 -2.17 -7.34 -5.49
C SER A 33 -1.75 -6.14 -4.64
N SER A 34 -2.07 -4.90 -5.05
CA SER A 34 -1.59 -3.69 -4.37
C SER A 34 -2.12 -3.57 -2.94
N PRO A 35 -1.27 -3.45 -1.91
CA PRO A 35 -1.72 -3.27 -0.52
C PRO A 35 -2.40 -1.91 -0.29
N MET A 36 -2.26 -0.96 -1.23
CA MET A 36 -2.89 0.37 -1.16
C MET A 36 -4.37 0.37 -1.53
N VAL A 37 -4.88 -0.72 -2.09
CA VAL A 37 -6.31 -0.87 -2.39
C VAL A 37 -6.90 -1.83 -1.35
N THR A 38 -7.97 -1.41 -0.69
CA THR A 38 -8.55 -2.20 0.40
C THR A 38 -9.18 -3.51 -0.11
N PRO A 39 -9.30 -4.56 0.73
CA PRO A 39 -10.00 -5.79 0.34
C PRO A 39 -11.45 -5.56 -0.08
N TRP A 40 -12.13 -4.53 0.46
CA TRP A 40 -13.48 -4.16 0.06
C TRP A 40 -13.53 -3.57 -1.34
N GLU A 41 -12.59 -2.70 -1.71
CA GLU A 41 -12.56 -2.13 -3.06
C GLU A 41 -12.17 -3.16 -4.12
N LYS A 42 -11.31 -4.13 -3.77
CA LYS A 42 -10.89 -5.25 -4.62
C LYS A 42 -11.92 -6.34 -4.80
N ASN A 43 -12.90 -6.41 -3.90
CA ASN A 43 -13.83 -7.54 -3.87
C ASN A 43 -14.63 -7.61 -5.19
N PRO A 44 -14.71 -8.78 -5.85
CA PRO A 44 -15.40 -8.92 -7.12
C PRO A 44 -16.93 -8.96 -6.92
N TYR A 45 -17.54 -7.80 -6.66
CA TYR A 45 -18.97 -7.70 -6.44
C TYR A 45 -19.77 -8.16 -7.66
N THR A 46 -20.85 -8.90 -7.40
CA THR A 46 -21.81 -9.35 -8.40
C THR A 46 -23.19 -8.74 -8.18
N LEU A 47 -23.92 -8.55 -9.27
CA LEU A 47 -25.32 -8.13 -9.22
C LEU A 47 -26.19 -9.31 -8.80
N LEU A 48 -27.11 -9.08 -7.87
CA LEU A 48 -28.06 -10.10 -7.42
C LEU A 48 -29.13 -10.36 -8.49
N ASP A 49 -29.71 -11.56 -8.43
CA ASP A 49 -30.89 -11.95 -9.21
C ASP A 49 -32.16 -11.20 -8.78
N PRO A 50 -33.17 -11.06 -9.67
CA PRO A 50 -34.46 -10.49 -9.29
C PRO A 50 -35.19 -11.33 -8.23
N PRO A 51 -35.82 -10.70 -7.21
CA PRO A 51 -36.67 -11.41 -6.25
C PRO A 51 -37.73 -12.28 -6.91
N ALA A 52 -37.93 -13.49 -6.39
CA ALA A 52 -38.78 -14.55 -6.96
C ALA A 52 -40.24 -14.09 -7.24
N ASP A 53 -40.74 -13.19 -6.40
CA ASP A 53 -42.12 -12.70 -6.32
C ASP A 53 -42.38 -11.41 -7.13
N LEU A 54 -41.41 -10.94 -7.93
CA LEU A 54 -41.60 -9.74 -8.75
C LEU A 54 -42.65 -9.93 -9.86
N PRO A 55 -43.51 -8.92 -10.12
CA PRO A 55 -44.35 -8.87 -11.31
C PRO A 55 -43.53 -9.05 -12.58
N GLN A 56 -44.08 -9.74 -13.58
CA GLN A 56 -43.36 -10.09 -14.81
C GLN A 56 -42.68 -8.88 -15.49
N ALA A 57 -43.39 -7.75 -15.63
CA ALA A 57 -42.82 -6.54 -16.24
C ALA A 57 -41.62 -5.97 -15.45
N ALA A 58 -41.66 -6.04 -14.12
CA ALA A 58 -40.55 -5.59 -13.28
C ALA A 58 -39.37 -6.57 -13.35
N ARG A 59 -39.65 -7.88 -13.41
CA ARG A 59 -38.65 -8.94 -13.60
C ARG A 59 -37.93 -8.81 -14.94
N GLU A 60 -38.66 -8.65 -16.04
CA GLU A 60 -38.08 -8.46 -17.39
C GLU A 60 -37.14 -7.24 -17.42
N LYS A 61 -37.55 -6.13 -16.79
CA LYS A 61 -36.71 -4.94 -16.69
C LYS A 61 -35.47 -5.16 -15.82
N PHE A 62 -35.61 -5.89 -14.72
CA PHE A 62 -34.49 -6.21 -13.83
C PHE A 62 -33.48 -7.11 -14.56
N ASP A 63 -33.93 -8.15 -15.26
CA ASP A 63 -33.08 -9.04 -16.05
C ASP A 63 -32.40 -8.28 -17.19
N ARG A 64 -33.11 -7.36 -17.86
CA ARG A 64 -32.52 -6.50 -18.88
C ARG A 64 -31.41 -5.61 -18.30
N ALA A 65 -31.60 -5.04 -17.11
CA ALA A 65 -30.58 -4.24 -16.45
C ALA A 65 -29.33 -5.07 -16.12
N ARG A 66 -29.50 -6.32 -15.69
CA ARG A 66 -28.37 -7.25 -15.46
C ARG A 66 -27.63 -7.59 -16.74
N GLU A 67 -28.35 -7.86 -17.82
CA GLU A 67 -27.77 -8.17 -19.12
C GLU A 67 -26.90 -7.02 -19.63
N LEU A 68 -27.43 -5.79 -19.57
CA LEU A 68 -26.69 -4.57 -19.93
C LEU A 68 -25.44 -4.39 -19.08
N ALA A 69 -25.54 -4.59 -17.76
CA ALA A 69 -24.38 -4.50 -16.88
C ALA A 69 -23.31 -5.58 -17.17
N GLY A 70 -23.73 -6.79 -17.56
CA GLY A 70 -22.82 -7.86 -18.00
C GLY A 70 -22.07 -7.53 -19.29
N GLN A 71 -22.66 -6.69 -20.14
CA GLN A 71 -22.05 -6.16 -21.37
C GLN A 71 -21.17 -4.91 -21.12
N GLY A 72 -21.06 -4.45 -19.86
CA GLY A 72 -20.33 -3.23 -19.52
C GLY A 72 -21.13 -1.92 -19.71
N LEU A 73 -22.40 -1.99 -20.08
CA LEU A 73 -23.29 -0.83 -20.25
C LEU A 73 -23.86 -0.38 -18.90
N TRP A 74 -22.97 -0.04 -17.96
CA TRP A 74 -23.34 0.24 -16.56
C TRP A 74 -24.20 1.49 -16.38
N SER A 75 -24.07 2.48 -17.26
CA SER A 75 -24.93 3.68 -17.25
C SER A 75 -26.38 3.32 -17.56
N ASP A 76 -26.62 2.54 -18.62
CA ASP A 76 -27.96 2.12 -19.01
C ASP A 76 -28.58 1.18 -17.96
N ALA A 77 -27.78 0.25 -17.42
CA ALA A 77 -28.19 -0.60 -16.33
C ALA A 77 -28.59 0.21 -15.07
N ALA A 78 -27.79 1.21 -14.69
CA ALA A 78 -28.09 2.08 -13.56
C ALA A 78 -29.41 2.84 -13.75
N ASN A 79 -29.67 3.36 -14.95
CA ASN A 79 -30.94 4.04 -15.26
C ASN A 79 -32.14 3.11 -15.08
N LEU A 80 -32.06 1.86 -15.58
CA LEU A 80 -33.13 0.88 -15.40
C LEU A 80 -33.36 0.53 -13.92
N TYR A 81 -32.29 0.36 -13.14
CA TYR A 81 -32.42 0.13 -11.70
C TYR A 81 -33.00 1.32 -10.96
N LEU A 82 -32.64 2.55 -11.32
CA LEU A 82 -33.21 3.77 -10.75
C LEU A 82 -34.72 3.88 -10.98
N GLU A 83 -35.19 3.47 -12.16
CA GLU A 83 -36.62 3.41 -12.43
C GLU A 83 -37.32 2.31 -11.60
N LEU A 84 -36.65 1.18 -11.34
CA LEU A 84 -37.17 0.11 -10.49
C LEU A 84 -37.24 0.51 -9.00
N THR A 85 -36.28 1.30 -8.51
CA THR A 85 -36.34 1.83 -7.13
C THR A 85 -37.45 2.85 -6.93
N SER A 86 -37.85 3.54 -8.01
CA SER A 86 -38.94 4.52 -8.02
C SER A 86 -40.33 3.90 -8.29
N SER A 87 -40.40 2.59 -8.57
CA SER A 87 -41.65 1.88 -8.84
C SER A 87 -42.48 1.67 -7.56
N THR A 88 -43.78 1.37 -7.72
CA THR A 88 -44.67 1.03 -6.60
C THR A 88 -45.19 -0.39 -6.77
N PRO A 89 -44.87 -1.33 -5.86
CA PRO A 89 -44.00 -1.18 -4.69
C PRO A 89 -42.52 -1.04 -5.07
N ALA A 90 -41.75 -0.28 -4.28
CA ALA A 90 -40.31 -0.12 -4.49
C ALA A 90 -39.59 -1.46 -4.29
N ILE A 91 -38.55 -1.72 -5.09
CA ILE A 91 -37.79 -2.97 -5.07
C ILE A 91 -36.43 -2.70 -4.39
N PRO A 92 -36.22 -3.04 -3.10
CA PRO A 92 -34.99 -2.70 -2.39
C PRO A 92 -33.72 -3.29 -3.03
N LEU A 93 -33.80 -4.49 -3.61
CA LEU A 93 -32.67 -5.09 -4.32
C LEU A 93 -32.18 -4.26 -5.52
N ALA A 94 -33.06 -3.44 -6.12
CA ALA A 94 -32.66 -2.54 -7.20
C ALA A 94 -31.74 -1.43 -6.69
N ASP A 95 -31.88 -0.95 -5.44
CA ASP A 95 -30.97 0.04 -4.84
C ASP A 95 -29.54 -0.53 -4.69
N ARG A 96 -29.41 -1.82 -4.32
CA ARG A 96 -28.11 -2.51 -4.25
C ARG A 96 -27.43 -2.56 -5.61
N ASN A 97 -28.14 -3.07 -6.62
CA ASN A 97 -27.57 -3.22 -7.96
C ASN A 97 -27.29 -1.86 -8.62
N LEU A 98 -28.15 -0.85 -8.39
CA LEU A 98 -27.90 0.54 -8.78
C LEU A 98 -26.60 1.07 -8.18
N GLY A 99 -26.39 0.86 -6.89
CA GLY A 99 -25.17 1.29 -6.20
C GLY A 99 -23.90 0.67 -6.78
N LEU A 100 -23.93 -0.62 -7.11
CA LEU A 100 -22.80 -1.29 -7.76
C LEU A 100 -22.55 -0.79 -9.20
N CYS A 101 -23.60 -0.53 -9.98
CA CYS A 101 -23.43 0.08 -11.31
C CYS A 101 -22.79 1.47 -11.22
N ARG A 102 -23.21 2.30 -10.25
CA ARG A 102 -22.60 3.62 -9.99
C ARG A 102 -21.15 3.52 -9.53
N LEU A 103 -20.83 2.54 -8.69
CA LEU A 103 -19.45 2.25 -8.28
C LEU A 103 -18.55 1.98 -9.49
N TRP A 104 -19.03 1.18 -10.45
CA TRP A 104 -18.27 0.88 -11.68
C TRP A 104 -18.19 2.04 -12.68
N LEU A 105 -19.04 3.05 -12.52
CA LEU A 105 -19.00 4.33 -13.25
C LEU A 105 -18.12 5.39 -12.55
N ALA A 106 -17.43 5.02 -11.46
CA ALA A 106 -16.66 5.95 -10.62
C ALA A 106 -17.51 7.07 -9.97
N ASP A 107 -18.82 6.83 -9.79
CA ASP A 107 -19.72 7.70 -9.02
C ASP A 107 -19.83 7.19 -7.58
N ASN A 108 -18.79 7.42 -6.78
CA ASN A 108 -18.74 6.96 -5.38
C ASN A 108 -19.86 7.57 -4.53
N ALA A 109 -20.13 8.87 -4.68
CA ALA A 109 -21.19 9.55 -3.94
C ALA A 109 -22.57 8.93 -4.24
N GLY A 110 -22.91 8.74 -5.51
CA GLY A 110 -24.16 8.13 -5.91
C GLY A 110 -24.23 6.63 -5.59
N ALA A 111 -23.10 5.92 -5.57
CA ALA A 111 -23.02 4.54 -5.11
C ALA A 111 -23.34 4.42 -3.62
N VAL A 112 -22.66 5.21 -2.76
CA VAL A 112 -22.89 5.24 -1.31
C VAL A 112 -24.35 5.57 -0.98
N GLU A 113 -24.93 6.55 -1.68
CA GLU A 113 -26.33 6.91 -1.49
C GLU A 113 -27.28 5.72 -1.76
N ALA A 114 -27.14 5.07 -2.93
CA ALA A 114 -27.99 3.95 -3.31
C ALA A 114 -27.79 2.73 -2.41
N LEU A 115 -26.54 2.35 -2.11
CA LEU A 115 -26.23 1.23 -1.24
C LEU A 115 -26.76 1.44 0.18
N ARG A 116 -26.67 2.66 0.73
CA ARG A 116 -27.24 2.96 2.06
C ARG A 116 -28.77 2.94 2.07
N ARG A 117 -29.45 3.33 0.99
CA ARG A 117 -30.92 3.14 0.88
C ARG A 117 -31.32 1.66 0.93
N TYR A 118 -30.50 0.79 0.34
CA TYR A 118 -30.67 -0.67 0.46
C TYR A 118 -30.42 -1.13 1.90
N LEU A 119 -29.30 -0.72 2.52
CA LEU A 119 -28.86 -1.17 3.85
C LEU A 119 -29.83 -0.78 4.96
N VAL A 120 -30.50 0.37 4.87
CA VAL A 120 -31.55 0.77 5.85
C VAL A 120 -32.70 -0.24 5.92
N LYS A 121 -32.96 -0.98 4.84
CA LYS A 121 -34.03 -1.98 4.76
C LYS A 121 -33.51 -3.41 4.92
N ALA A 122 -32.20 -3.60 4.94
CA ALA A 122 -31.57 -4.92 5.00
C ALA A 122 -31.54 -5.44 6.44
N THR A 123 -31.73 -6.76 6.60
CA THR A 123 -31.44 -7.42 7.87
C THR A 123 -29.93 -7.39 8.12
N PRO A 124 -29.45 -7.15 9.35
CA PRO A 124 -28.04 -7.26 9.67
C PRO A 124 -27.49 -8.64 9.30
N SER A 125 -26.56 -8.65 8.35
CA SER A 125 -25.88 -9.84 7.85
C SER A 125 -24.41 -9.51 7.56
N VAL A 126 -23.61 -10.56 7.38
CA VAL A 126 -22.20 -10.46 6.96
C VAL A 126 -22.08 -9.62 5.69
N ASP A 127 -22.90 -9.91 4.67
CA ASP A 127 -22.90 -9.18 3.40
C ASP A 127 -23.31 -7.71 3.55
N ALA A 128 -24.29 -7.43 4.41
CA ALA A 128 -24.72 -6.05 4.68
C ALA A 128 -23.61 -5.25 5.39
N VAL A 129 -22.89 -5.89 6.32
CA VAL A 129 -21.72 -5.30 6.99
C VAL A 129 -20.61 -5.03 5.99
N ASP A 130 -20.26 -5.99 5.13
CA ASP A 130 -19.17 -5.81 4.15
C ASP A 130 -19.51 -4.71 3.13
N LEU A 131 -20.79 -4.62 2.72
CA LEU A 131 -21.27 -3.57 1.82
C LEU A 131 -21.29 -2.18 2.48
N GLU A 132 -21.64 -2.08 3.77
CA GLU A 132 -21.52 -0.81 4.50
C GLU A 132 -20.05 -0.45 4.74
N THR A 133 -19.15 -1.42 4.96
CA THR A 133 -17.72 -1.13 5.05
C THR A 133 -17.20 -0.54 3.74
N LEU A 134 -17.57 -1.11 2.60
CA LEU A 134 -17.27 -0.51 1.30
C LEU A 134 -17.77 0.94 1.24
N CYS A 135 -19.01 1.20 1.68
CA CYS A 135 -19.56 2.55 1.71
C CYS A 135 -18.75 3.52 2.58
N GLN A 136 -18.19 3.06 3.70
CA GLN A 136 -17.32 3.88 4.55
C GLN A 136 -15.95 4.13 3.93
N VAL A 137 -15.40 3.16 3.21
CA VAL A 137 -14.10 3.28 2.51
C VAL A 137 -14.18 4.25 1.34
N ILE A 138 -15.24 4.18 0.53
CA ILE A 138 -15.37 4.99 -0.69
C ILE A 138 -16.08 6.34 -0.48
N ALA A 139 -16.63 6.58 0.72
CA ALA A 139 -17.38 7.79 1.01
C ALA A 139 -16.51 9.04 0.84
N GLU A 140 -17.01 9.98 0.04
CA GLU A 140 -16.39 11.28 -0.13
C GLU A 140 -16.66 12.18 1.08
N ALA A 141 -15.79 13.19 1.22
CA ALA A 141 -15.94 14.23 2.23
C ALA A 141 -17.28 14.96 2.07
N VAL A 142 -18.07 15.00 3.16
CA VAL A 142 -19.37 15.70 3.14
C VAL A 142 -19.15 17.20 3.31
N PRO A 143 -19.76 18.06 2.45
CA PRO A 143 -19.70 19.51 2.61
C PRO A 143 -20.10 19.97 4.03
N GLY A 144 -19.30 20.86 4.62
CA GLY A 144 -19.48 21.35 6.00
C GLY A 144 -18.91 20.43 7.09
N GLN A 145 -18.33 19.29 6.73
CA GLN A 145 -17.56 18.42 7.64
C GLN A 145 -16.06 18.43 7.35
N GLN A 146 -15.62 19.40 6.57
CA GLN A 146 -14.21 19.61 6.26
C GLN A 146 -13.61 20.69 7.17
N VAL A 147 -12.30 20.58 7.35
CA VAL A 147 -11.43 21.55 8.00
C VAL A 147 -10.46 22.04 6.93
N ASP A 148 -10.34 23.35 6.79
CA ASP A 148 -9.40 23.93 5.84
C ASP A 148 -7.99 23.81 6.43
N PHE A 149 -7.05 23.25 5.65
CA PHE A 149 -5.63 23.33 5.92
C PHE A 149 -5.10 24.61 5.25
N VAL A 150 -4.66 25.56 6.06
CA VAL A 150 -4.37 26.92 5.61
C VAL A 150 -2.90 27.27 5.76
N GLN A 151 -2.46 28.18 4.91
CA GLN A 151 -1.17 28.84 4.96
C GLN A 151 -1.37 30.32 5.28
N LEU A 152 -0.83 30.76 6.39
CA LEU A 152 -0.79 32.15 6.83
C LEU A 152 0.60 32.72 6.51
N SER A 153 0.66 33.83 5.78
CA SER A 153 1.92 34.43 5.32
C SER A 153 2.10 35.86 5.85
N TRP A 154 3.27 36.13 6.43
CA TRP A 154 3.70 37.46 6.87
C TRP A 154 4.99 37.90 6.16
N PRO A 155 5.15 39.21 5.88
CA PRO A 155 6.45 39.76 5.51
C PRO A 155 7.44 39.63 6.68
N LEU A 156 8.72 39.44 6.39
CA LEU A 156 9.78 39.47 7.39
C LEU A 156 10.36 40.88 7.54
N ARG A 157 10.62 41.29 8.80
CA ARG A 157 11.47 42.46 9.10
C ARG A 157 12.88 42.05 9.47
N LYS A 158 13.01 41.02 10.32
CA LYS A 158 14.30 40.54 10.84
C LYS A 158 14.31 39.01 10.85
N ARG A 159 14.79 38.42 9.76
CA ARG A 159 14.85 36.96 9.58
C ARG A 159 15.60 36.26 10.71
N ASP A 160 16.85 36.65 10.97
CA ASP A 160 17.69 35.99 11.97
C ASP A 160 17.13 36.19 13.39
N GLY A 161 16.53 37.35 13.66
CA GLY A 161 15.84 37.62 14.92
C GLY A 161 14.63 36.71 15.15
N LEU A 162 13.89 36.37 14.10
CA LEU A 162 12.78 35.41 14.17
C LEU A 162 13.28 33.98 14.40
N ILE A 163 14.31 33.55 13.68
CA ILE A 163 14.93 32.23 13.82
C ILE A 163 15.42 32.03 15.27
N GLU A 164 16.13 33.01 15.83
CA GLU A 164 16.60 32.97 17.21
C GLU A 164 15.46 32.97 18.24
N ALA A 165 14.37 33.70 17.97
CA ALA A 165 13.20 33.70 18.84
C ALA A 165 12.50 32.33 18.85
N LEU A 166 12.33 31.72 17.67
CA LEU A 166 11.73 30.39 17.51
C LEU A 166 12.59 29.32 18.19
N LYS A 167 13.91 29.33 18.00
CA LYS A 167 14.82 28.35 18.63
C LYS A 167 14.83 28.39 20.16
N LYS A 168 14.55 29.56 20.76
CA LYS A 168 14.51 29.76 22.21
C LYS A 168 13.21 29.29 22.86
N ASP A 169 12.13 29.13 22.10
CA ASP A 169 10.85 28.70 22.65
C ASP A 169 10.89 27.17 22.95
N PRO A 170 10.51 26.74 24.16
CA PRO A 170 10.57 25.33 24.54
C PRO A 170 9.53 24.46 23.81
N LYS A 171 8.46 25.07 23.29
CA LYS A 171 7.38 24.44 22.54
C LYS A 171 7.54 24.65 21.02
N VAL A 172 8.76 24.90 20.55
CA VAL A 172 9.11 24.98 19.14
C VAL A 172 10.28 24.04 18.88
N GLU A 173 10.14 23.21 17.85
CA GLU A 173 11.19 22.32 17.38
C GLU A 173 11.76 22.83 16.06
N HIS A 174 13.08 22.76 15.92
CA HIS A 174 13.78 23.11 14.68
C HIS A 174 14.03 21.82 13.89
N SER A 175 13.33 21.67 12.77
CA SER A 175 13.39 20.48 11.92
C SER A 175 14.52 20.54 10.87
N GLY A 176 15.34 21.60 10.91
CA GLY A 176 16.46 21.83 10.01
C GLY A 176 16.18 22.89 8.94
N ALA A 177 17.07 22.95 7.96
CA ALA A 177 17.01 23.88 6.85
C ALA A 177 16.95 23.10 5.53
N ARG A 178 16.13 23.59 4.58
CA ARG A 178 16.06 23.02 3.23
C ARG A 178 16.32 24.10 2.17
N PRO A 179 16.92 23.75 1.03
CA PRO A 179 17.03 24.68 -0.09
C PRO A 179 15.64 25.10 -0.56
N SER A 180 15.49 26.37 -0.95
CA SER A 180 14.24 26.88 -1.54
C SER A 180 13.96 26.28 -2.92
N ASP A 181 15.01 25.94 -3.67
CA ASP A 181 14.95 25.21 -4.93
C ASP A 181 15.73 23.88 -4.76
N PRO A 182 15.05 22.73 -4.67
CA PRO A 182 15.70 21.42 -4.47
C PRO A 182 16.66 21.05 -5.61
N GLU A 183 16.52 21.63 -6.80
CA GLU A 183 17.39 21.37 -7.94
C GLU A 183 18.65 22.25 -7.93
N LYS A 184 18.71 23.27 -7.05
CA LYS A 184 19.85 24.18 -6.90
C LYS A 184 20.37 24.17 -5.46
N GLU A 185 21.49 23.50 -5.26
CA GLU A 185 22.15 23.36 -3.95
C GLU A 185 22.54 24.71 -3.32
N ASP A 186 22.83 25.74 -4.15
CA ASP A 186 23.17 27.10 -3.71
C ASP A 186 21.93 28.01 -3.47
N SER A 187 20.71 27.48 -3.56
CA SER A 187 19.51 28.29 -3.35
C SER A 187 19.35 28.72 -1.88
N PRO A 188 18.72 29.89 -1.62
CA PRO A 188 18.52 30.37 -0.26
C PRO A 188 17.83 29.34 0.63
N ALA A 189 18.33 29.17 1.86
CA ALA A 189 17.80 28.21 2.81
C ALA A 189 16.48 28.69 3.44
N ILE A 190 15.51 27.78 3.50
CA ILE A 190 14.26 27.91 4.24
C ILE A 190 14.44 27.12 5.55
N GLU A 191 14.37 27.82 6.68
CA GLU A 191 14.39 27.20 7.99
C GLU A 191 12.99 26.69 8.34
N VAL A 192 12.89 25.44 8.79
CA VAL A 192 11.61 24.78 9.10
C VAL A 192 11.51 24.52 10.60
N PHE A 193 10.38 24.88 11.18
CA PHE A 193 10.06 24.68 12.58
C PHE A 193 8.69 24.04 12.76
N ALA A 194 8.51 23.28 13.83
CA ALA A 194 7.22 22.76 14.26
C ALA A 194 6.78 23.46 15.55
N LEU A 195 5.54 23.95 15.59
CA LEU A 195 4.90 24.50 16.79
C LEU A 195 4.21 23.38 17.54
N LEU A 196 4.56 23.20 18.82
CA LEU A 196 4.11 22.05 19.62
C LEU A 196 3.03 22.42 20.64
N ASP A 197 2.20 21.43 21.00
CA ASP A 197 1.21 21.55 22.08
C ASP A 197 1.85 21.68 23.47
N ARG A 198 2.97 20.99 23.68
CA ARG A 198 3.75 20.93 24.93
C ARG A 198 5.26 21.05 24.66
N PRO A 199 6.08 21.28 25.71
CA PRO A 199 7.52 21.42 25.54
C PRO A 199 8.15 20.16 24.93
N ARG A 200 9.24 20.36 24.18
CA ARG A 200 10.10 19.26 23.71
C ARG A 200 10.57 18.40 24.87
N ILE A 201 10.77 17.12 24.59
CA ILE A 201 11.27 16.15 25.55
C ILE A 201 12.54 15.48 25.01
N GLU A 202 13.36 14.96 25.90
CA GLU A 202 14.52 14.14 25.55
C GLU A 202 14.12 12.66 25.50
N ALA A 203 14.84 11.88 24.67
CA ALA A 203 14.67 10.44 24.62
C ALA A 203 15.02 9.83 25.98
N ARG A 204 14.13 8.98 26.51
CA ARG A 204 14.36 8.22 27.74
C ARG A 204 13.63 6.88 27.68
N PRO A 205 14.11 5.84 28.38
CA PRO A 205 13.41 4.57 28.43
C PRO A 205 11.99 4.72 29.01
N GLY A 206 11.01 4.03 28.40
CA GLY A 206 9.64 3.93 28.92
C GLY A 206 8.79 5.17 28.65
N LEU A 207 9.05 5.90 27.57
CA LEU A 207 8.15 6.97 27.12
C LEU A 207 6.75 6.41 26.84
N THR A 208 5.74 7.20 27.12
CA THR A 208 4.35 6.89 26.80
C THR A 208 3.83 7.82 25.71
N THR A 209 2.77 7.39 25.02
CA THR A 209 2.12 8.22 23.99
C THR A 209 1.60 9.56 24.53
N ALA A 210 1.35 9.66 25.84
CA ALA A 210 0.95 10.89 26.50
C ALA A 210 2.12 11.84 26.79
N ASP A 211 3.37 11.37 26.75
CA ASP A 211 4.55 12.22 26.94
C ASP A 211 4.94 12.96 25.65
N ILE A 212 4.70 12.34 24.49
CA ILE A 212 5.15 12.82 23.18
C ILE A 212 4.38 14.10 22.78
N PRO A 213 5.08 15.20 22.43
CA PRO A 213 4.44 16.40 21.91
C PRO A 213 3.78 16.18 20.54
N LEU A 214 2.66 16.88 20.34
CA LEU A 214 1.96 16.96 19.05
C LEU A 214 2.34 18.24 18.32
N VAL A 215 2.52 18.13 17.01
CA VAL A 215 2.72 19.25 16.10
C VAL A 215 1.36 19.88 15.77
N LEU A 216 1.19 21.15 16.16
CA LEU A 216 -0.01 21.94 15.90
C LEU A 216 0.07 22.71 14.56
N GLY A 217 1.28 22.99 14.10
CA GLY A 217 1.51 23.67 12.82
C GLY A 217 2.98 23.77 12.48
N ASN A 218 3.27 24.00 11.21
CA ASN A 218 4.64 24.11 10.70
C ASN A 218 4.93 25.55 10.28
N VAL A 219 6.09 26.05 10.67
CA VAL A 219 6.58 27.39 10.33
C VAL A 219 7.75 27.25 9.37
N SER A 220 7.65 27.87 8.20
CA SER A 220 8.74 27.99 7.23
C SER A 220 9.21 29.43 7.14
N VAL A 221 10.49 29.68 7.45
CA VAL A 221 11.11 31.00 7.40
C VAL A 221 11.98 31.12 6.16
N GLY A 222 11.47 31.81 5.13
CA GLY A 222 12.20 32.13 3.91
C GLY A 222 13.06 33.38 4.04
N THR A 223 13.48 33.94 2.91
CA THR A 223 14.30 35.17 2.86
C THR A 223 13.47 36.43 3.14
N GLU A 224 12.28 36.52 2.57
CA GLU A 224 11.44 37.75 2.61
C GLU A 224 10.13 37.57 3.38
N SER A 225 9.70 36.33 3.61
CA SER A 225 8.42 36.01 4.26
C SER A 225 8.53 34.79 5.18
N VAL A 226 7.64 34.73 6.16
CA VAL A 226 7.39 33.55 6.99
C VAL A 226 5.99 33.02 6.74
N GLN A 227 5.88 31.71 6.71
CA GLN A 227 4.63 30.97 6.48
C GLN A 227 4.34 30.09 7.70
N LEU A 228 3.10 30.10 8.19
CA LEU A 228 2.56 29.14 9.16
C LEU A 228 1.50 28.30 8.45
N GLU A 229 1.67 26.99 8.50
CA GLU A 229 0.73 26.01 7.95
C GLU A 229 0.09 25.23 9.10
N ALA A 230 -1.25 25.26 9.17
CA ALA A 230 -2.02 24.62 10.23
C ALA A 230 -3.47 24.37 9.78
N HIS A 231 -4.21 23.57 10.55
CA HIS A 231 -5.63 23.32 10.34
C HIS A 231 -6.49 24.41 11.01
N ASP A 232 -7.56 24.85 10.35
CA ASP A 232 -8.58 25.72 10.95
C ASP A 232 -9.65 24.92 11.71
N ASP A 233 -9.21 24.23 12.77
CA ASP A 233 -10.02 23.33 13.58
C ASP A 233 -10.61 23.99 14.85
N GLY A 234 -10.55 25.32 14.91
CA GLY A 234 -10.89 26.11 16.09
C GLY A 234 -9.71 26.46 17.01
N GLN A 235 -8.51 25.92 16.74
CA GLN A 235 -7.29 26.31 17.46
C GLN A 235 -6.37 27.27 16.67
N LEU A 236 -6.69 27.54 15.39
CA LEU A 236 -5.85 28.36 14.51
C LEU A 236 -5.60 29.78 15.05
N ASP A 237 -6.61 30.44 15.60
CA ASP A 237 -6.48 31.78 16.16
C ASP A 237 -5.50 31.78 17.35
N ALA A 238 -5.65 30.83 18.28
CA ALA A 238 -4.75 30.68 19.42
C ALA A 238 -3.31 30.34 19.00
N LEU A 239 -3.15 29.52 17.95
CA LEU A 239 -1.84 29.20 17.39
C LEU A 239 -1.20 30.42 16.71
N THR A 240 -2.00 31.21 16.00
CA THR A 240 -1.59 32.45 15.33
C THR A 240 -1.17 33.51 16.35
N ASP A 241 -1.94 33.70 17.42
CA ASP A 241 -1.61 34.60 18.51
C ASP A 241 -0.31 34.18 19.20
N ARG A 242 -0.13 32.88 19.44
CA ARG A 242 1.12 32.35 19.99
C ARG A 242 2.31 32.60 19.06
N PHE A 243 2.15 32.31 17.77
CA PHE A 243 3.22 32.53 16.78
C PHE A 243 3.60 34.01 16.71
N THR A 244 2.61 34.91 16.61
CA THR A 244 2.86 36.35 16.54
C THR A 244 3.49 36.91 17.83
N ALA A 245 3.17 36.34 18.99
CA ALA A 245 3.82 36.68 20.26
C ALA A 245 5.32 36.28 20.26
N ILE A 246 5.66 35.10 19.74
CA ILE A 246 7.06 34.65 19.60
C ILE A 246 7.79 35.53 18.57
N ALA A 247 7.14 35.79 17.43
CA ALA A 247 7.72 36.58 16.35
C ALA A 247 7.96 38.04 16.75
N GLY A 248 7.07 38.62 17.55
CA GLY A 248 7.20 39.97 18.11
C GLY A 248 7.50 41.02 17.05
N GLN A 249 8.58 41.79 17.25
CA GLN A 249 8.99 42.86 16.32
C GLN A 249 9.64 42.36 15.02
N ASN A 250 9.89 41.04 14.88
CA ASN A 250 10.54 40.45 13.71
C ASN A 250 9.60 40.34 12.49
N ILE A 251 8.29 40.45 12.71
CA ILE A 251 7.26 40.57 11.68
C ILE A 251 6.52 41.92 11.84
N PRO A 252 5.91 42.47 10.78
CA PRO A 252 5.05 43.64 10.92
C PRO A 252 3.75 43.30 11.64
N PRO A 253 3.14 44.26 12.37
CA PRO A 253 1.81 44.11 12.95
C PRO A 253 0.78 44.23 11.82
N ALA A 254 0.63 43.18 11.04
CA ALA A 254 -0.29 43.07 9.92
C ALA A 254 -1.02 41.73 9.99
N HIS A 255 -2.27 41.72 9.53
CA HIS A 255 -2.98 40.47 9.35
C HIS A 255 -2.26 39.61 8.30
N PRO A 256 -2.08 38.30 8.54
CA PRO A 256 -1.50 37.42 7.54
C PRO A 256 -2.32 37.43 6.26
N ARG A 257 -1.64 37.16 5.14
CA ARG A 257 -2.34 36.68 3.95
C ARG A 257 -2.68 35.21 4.18
N THR A 258 -3.95 34.86 4.02
CA THR A 258 -4.47 33.51 4.21
C THR A 258 -4.71 32.85 2.86
N LYS A 259 -4.16 31.65 2.67
CA LYS A 259 -4.40 30.81 1.51
C LYS A 259 -4.85 29.42 1.99
N VAL A 260 -5.99 28.94 1.52
CA VAL A 260 -6.39 27.54 1.73
C VAL A 260 -5.53 26.67 0.82
N LEU A 261 -4.81 25.72 1.41
CA LEU A 261 -3.98 24.75 0.68
C LEU A 261 -4.76 23.50 0.34
N ASP A 262 -5.48 22.96 1.32
CA ASP A 262 -6.22 21.71 1.18
C ASP A 262 -7.40 21.66 2.17
N LYS A 263 -8.20 20.58 2.12
CA LYS A 263 -9.32 20.32 3.03
C LYS A 263 -9.30 18.88 3.53
N SER A 264 -9.36 18.72 4.84
CA SER A 264 -9.38 17.43 5.53
C SER A 264 -10.75 17.15 6.15
N ASN A 265 -11.17 15.89 6.25
CA ASN A 265 -12.37 15.55 7.01
C ASN A 265 -12.15 15.74 8.51
N LYS A 266 -13.16 16.25 9.22
CA LYS A 266 -13.12 16.44 10.69
C LYS A 266 -12.87 15.15 11.45
N SER A 267 -13.51 14.04 11.05
CA SER A 267 -13.31 12.73 11.67
C SER A 267 -11.90 12.21 11.47
N ASP A 268 -11.37 12.37 10.25
CA ASP A 268 -10.06 11.83 9.89
C ASP A 268 -8.95 12.64 10.58
N LEU A 269 -9.10 13.96 10.64
CA LEU A 269 -8.22 14.85 11.39
C LEU A 269 -8.22 14.49 12.89
N ALA A 270 -9.39 14.23 13.48
CA ALA A 270 -9.51 13.85 14.90
C ALA A 270 -8.88 12.48 15.23
N LEU A 271 -8.73 11.61 14.24
CA LEU A 271 -8.08 10.29 14.39
C LEU A 271 -6.62 10.30 13.91
N SER A 272 -6.14 11.44 13.41
CA SER A 272 -4.76 11.64 13.00
C SER A 272 -3.92 12.21 14.14
N TRP A 273 -2.62 11.93 14.12
CA TRP A 273 -1.66 12.55 14.99
C TRP A 273 -0.39 12.86 14.21
N ASN A 274 0.25 13.96 14.55
CA ASN A 274 1.57 14.30 14.04
C ASN A 274 2.49 14.55 15.23
N TRP A 275 3.45 13.66 15.44
CA TRP A 275 4.32 13.70 16.60
C TRP A 275 5.63 14.42 16.31
N ALA A 276 6.10 15.12 17.33
CA ALA A 276 7.48 15.57 17.44
C ALA A 276 8.27 14.55 18.28
N LEU A 277 8.76 13.50 17.61
CA LEU A 277 9.56 12.47 18.26
C LEU A 277 10.97 13.00 18.59
N PRO A 278 11.55 12.64 19.75
CA PRO A 278 12.93 13.00 20.07
C PRO A 278 13.92 12.44 19.05
N ALA A 279 14.92 13.23 18.66
CA ALA A 279 15.89 12.85 17.62
C ALA A 279 16.66 11.55 17.92
N ASP A 280 16.89 11.25 19.20
CA ASP A 280 17.68 10.08 19.64
C ASP A 280 16.83 8.85 19.97
N ILE A 281 15.53 8.84 19.61
CA ILE A 281 14.68 7.66 19.79
C ILE A 281 15.10 6.54 18.83
N SER A 282 15.11 5.29 19.29
CA SER A 282 15.32 4.16 18.40
C SER A 282 14.09 3.90 17.53
N ASP A 283 14.29 3.34 16.34
CA ASP A 283 13.20 2.95 15.43
C ASP A 283 12.22 1.99 16.11
N GLU A 284 12.73 1.00 16.88
CA GLU A 284 11.91 0.05 17.63
C GLU A 284 10.96 0.73 18.64
N GLU A 285 11.45 1.77 19.33
CA GLU A 285 10.66 2.51 20.32
C GLU A 285 9.66 3.45 19.63
N ALA A 286 10.05 4.09 18.53
CA ALA A 286 9.14 4.90 17.70
C ALA A 286 7.99 4.05 17.16
N ASP A 287 8.28 2.85 16.65
CA ASP A 287 7.28 1.90 16.14
C ASP A 287 6.37 1.39 17.27
N ARG A 288 6.92 1.08 18.45
CA ARG A 288 6.12 0.72 19.63
C ARG A 288 5.14 1.85 19.98
N LEU A 289 5.62 3.08 20.08
CA LEU A 289 4.79 4.25 20.42
C LEU A 289 3.70 4.45 19.37
N ASN A 290 4.04 4.42 18.07
CA ASN A 290 3.06 4.58 16.99
C ASN A 290 1.96 3.52 17.07
N ARG A 291 2.32 2.26 17.34
CA ARG A 291 1.35 1.17 17.53
C ARG A 291 0.44 1.40 18.73
N GLU A 292 1.00 1.82 19.87
CA GLU A 292 0.23 2.15 21.07
C GLU A 292 -0.74 3.31 20.85
N GLN A 293 -0.31 4.33 20.10
CA GLN A 293 -1.13 5.50 19.79
C GLN A 293 -2.27 5.15 18.83
N GLY A 294 -2.00 4.37 17.78
CA GLY A 294 -3.05 3.85 16.90
C GLY A 294 -4.10 3.05 17.69
N ALA A 295 -3.64 2.17 18.59
CA ALA A 295 -4.55 1.40 19.46
C ALA A 295 -5.35 2.31 20.40
N ARG A 296 -4.75 3.38 20.91
CA ARG A 296 -5.45 4.39 21.70
C ARG A 296 -6.51 5.14 20.89
N MET A 297 -6.20 5.54 19.66
CA MET A 297 -7.16 6.23 18.79
C MET A 297 -8.42 5.39 18.59
N ILE A 298 -8.29 4.08 18.36
CA ILE A 298 -9.44 3.18 18.15
C ILE A 298 -10.19 2.90 19.47
N ARG A 299 -9.49 2.72 20.59
CA ARG A 299 -10.12 2.35 21.88
C ARG A 299 -10.74 3.53 22.62
N GLU A 300 -10.16 4.71 22.52
CA GLU A 300 -10.50 5.87 23.36
C GLU A 300 -11.07 7.04 22.56
N VAL A 301 -10.52 7.33 21.38
CA VAL A 301 -10.89 8.56 20.63
C VAL A 301 -12.05 8.30 19.66
N TRP A 302 -11.92 7.30 18.78
CA TRP A 302 -12.94 6.95 17.80
C TRP A 302 -14.33 6.72 18.40
N PRO A 303 -14.50 6.01 19.54
CA PRO A 303 -15.84 5.80 20.12
C PRO A 303 -16.56 7.09 20.51
N ASP A 304 -15.80 8.16 20.74
CA ASP A 304 -16.25 9.48 21.16
C ASP A 304 -16.16 10.55 20.04
N THR A 305 -15.69 10.16 18.85
CA THR A 305 -15.65 11.02 17.65
C THR A 305 -16.96 10.92 16.86
N PRO A 306 -17.62 12.05 16.53
CA PRO A 306 -18.80 12.05 15.66
C PRO A 306 -18.50 11.54 14.25
N MET A 307 -19.22 10.51 13.79
CA MET A 307 -18.97 9.88 12.49
C MET A 307 -20.02 10.27 11.44
N PRO A 308 -19.62 10.55 10.18
CA PRO A 308 -20.57 10.85 9.09
C PRO A 308 -21.59 9.74 8.85
N TYR A 309 -21.14 8.48 8.85
CA TYR A 309 -21.98 7.30 8.65
C TYR A 309 -22.94 7.00 9.82
N LEU A 310 -22.81 7.72 10.95
CA LEU A 310 -23.73 7.66 12.09
C LEU A 310 -24.59 8.94 12.22
N HIS A 311 -24.67 9.73 11.15
CA HIS A 311 -25.37 11.01 11.12
C HIS A 311 -24.84 11.99 12.19
N ARG A 312 -23.51 12.11 12.30
CA ARG A 312 -22.81 13.01 13.24
C ARG A 312 -23.02 12.68 14.72
N ARG A 313 -23.38 11.44 15.03
CA ARG A 313 -23.34 10.89 16.38
C ARG A 313 -22.06 10.10 16.58
N THR A 314 -21.64 9.95 17.83
CA THR A 314 -20.49 9.11 18.17
C THR A 314 -20.91 7.64 18.24
N PRO A 315 -19.98 6.68 18.03
CA PRO A 315 -20.26 5.27 18.25
C PRO A 315 -20.88 4.96 19.62
N ARG A 316 -20.37 5.57 20.71
CA ARG A 316 -20.96 5.39 22.05
C ARG A 316 -22.40 5.90 22.15
N GLN A 317 -22.71 7.03 21.52
CA GLN A 317 -24.07 7.61 21.57
C GLN A 317 -25.11 6.73 20.89
N VAL A 318 -24.72 5.96 19.87
CA VAL A 318 -25.64 5.09 19.12
C VAL A 318 -25.54 3.62 19.51
N ALA A 319 -24.75 3.29 20.54
CA ALA A 319 -24.56 1.92 21.01
C ALA A 319 -25.90 1.22 21.32
N GLY A 320 -26.12 0.07 20.68
CA GLY A 320 -27.36 -0.71 20.81
C GLY A 320 -28.58 -0.16 20.06
N HIS A 321 -28.46 0.92 19.27
CA HIS A 321 -29.54 1.33 18.36
C HIS A 321 -29.63 0.36 17.17
N PRO A 322 -30.82 -0.16 16.81
CA PRO A 322 -30.97 -1.13 15.71
C PRO A 322 -30.39 -0.64 14.37
N ASN A 323 -30.65 0.62 14.02
CA ASN A 323 -30.16 1.23 12.77
C ASN A 323 -28.65 1.53 12.78
N ALA A 324 -27.97 1.37 13.93
CA ALA A 324 -26.54 1.57 14.06
C ALA A 324 -25.75 0.25 14.04
N GLU A 325 -26.40 -0.91 14.12
CA GLU A 325 -25.71 -2.21 14.17
C GLU A 325 -24.81 -2.42 12.93
N ILE A 326 -25.37 -2.30 11.72
CA ILE A 326 -24.62 -2.50 10.47
C ILE A 326 -23.45 -1.50 10.35
N PRO A 327 -23.65 -0.16 10.48
CA PRO A 327 -22.55 0.79 10.39
C PRO A 327 -21.46 0.63 11.45
N LEU A 328 -21.82 0.27 12.69
CA LEU A 328 -20.84 0.05 13.75
C LEU A 328 -20.04 -1.23 13.53
N ARG A 329 -20.70 -2.34 13.16
CA ARG A 329 -20.02 -3.59 12.82
C ARG A 329 -19.05 -3.38 11.65
N ALA A 330 -19.49 -2.65 10.63
CA ALA A 330 -18.69 -2.29 9.46
C ALA A 330 -17.43 -1.51 9.86
N ALA A 331 -17.58 -0.46 10.68
CA ALA A 331 -16.46 0.36 11.14
C ALA A 331 -15.44 -0.45 11.96
N VAL A 332 -15.91 -1.27 12.91
CA VAL A 332 -15.00 -2.07 13.73
C VAL A 332 -14.32 -3.17 12.89
N LEU A 333 -15.03 -3.79 11.94
CA LEU A 333 -14.42 -4.74 11.01
C LEU A 333 -13.38 -4.05 10.13
N HIS A 334 -13.65 -2.84 9.64
CA HIS A 334 -12.69 -2.06 8.87
C HIS A 334 -11.39 -1.87 9.65
N TYR A 335 -11.47 -1.31 10.88
CA TYR A 335 -10.29 -1.11 11.72
C TYR A 335 -9.57 -2.42 12.05
N GLN A 336 -10.31 -3.50 12.31
CA GLN A 336 -9.72 -4.80 12.62
C GLN A 336 -8.86 -5.33 11.46
N VAL A 337 -9.31 -5.15 10.21
CA VAL A 337 -8.60 -5.62 9.02
C VAL A 337 -7.54 -4.62 8.56
N SER A 338 -7.77 -3.31 8.70
CA SER A 338 -6.86 -2.25 8.23
C SER A 338 -5.72 -1.95 9.20
N SER A 339 -5.89 -2.29 10.49
CA SER A 339 -4.95 -1.92 11.56
C SER A 339 -4.28 -3.15 12.17
N ARG A 340 -3.76 -4.04 11.31
CA ARG A 340 -3.21 -5.35 11.69
C ARG A 340 -2.06 -5.26 12.68
N GLU A 341 -1.12 -4.34 12.46
CA GLU A 341 0.07 -4.13 13.31
C GLU A 341 -0.29 -3.80 14.77
N ILE A 342 -1.46 -3.19 14.98
CA ILE A 342 -1.97 -2.80 16.32
C ILE A 342 -3.11 -3.69 16.80
N SER A 343 -3.57 -4.63 15.98
CA SER A 343 -4.73 -5.47 16.27
C SER A 343 -4.53 -6.29 17.55
N ALA A 344 -3.30 -6.76 17.80
CA ALA A 344 -2.95 -7.47 19.03
C ALA A 344 -3.02 -6.61 20.31
N LEU A 345 -2.99 -5.28 20.18
CA LEU A 345 -3.10 -4.34 21.30
C LEU A 345 -4.57 -3.97 21.62
N ILE A 346 -5.52 -4.44 20.81
CA ILE A 346 -6.94 -4.08 20.92
C ILE A 346 -7.75 -5.32 21.30
N ASP A 347 -8.48 -5.24 22.41
CA ASP A 347 -9.53 -6.21 22.71
C ASP A 347 -10.78 -5.87 21.90
N TRP A 348 -10.85 -6.41 20.68
CA TRP A 348 -11.98 -6.19 19.77
C TRP A 348 -13.30 -6.69 20.36
N ASN A 349 -13.28 -7.76 21.17
CA ASN A 349 -14.49 -8.30 21.78
C ASN A 349 -15.03 -7.33 22.83
N ARG A 350 -14.17 -6.80 23.68
CA ARG A 350 -14.54 -5.75 24.63
C ARG A 350 -15.09 -4.51 23.93
N LEU A 351 -14.45 -4.05 22.86
CA LEU A 351 -14.94 -2.90 22.09
C LEU A 351 -16.35 -3.15 21.52
N ARG A 352 -16.60 -4.36 21.00
CA ARG A 352 -17.93 -4.78 20.51
C ARG A 352 -18.98 -4.81 21.62
N GLU A 353 -18.61 -5.34 22.78
CA GLU A 353 -19.47 -5.38 23.97
C GLU A 353 -19.82 -3.96 24.46
N GLU A 354 -18.86 -3.04 24.51
CA GLU A 354 -19.09 -1.63 24.87
C GLU A 354 -20.05 -0.93 23.89
N LEU A 355 -19.94 -1.24 22.60
CA LEU A 355 -20.82 -0.70 21.54
C LEU A 355 -22.14 -1.46 21.39
N LYS A 356 -22.34 -2.54 22.16
CA LYS A 356 -23.51 -3.43 22.12
C LYS A 356 -23.78 -3.98 20.71
N ILE A 357 -22.73 -4.33 19.99
CA ILE A 357 -22.82 -5.00 18.69
C ILE A 357 -22.39 -6.46 18.82
N PRO A 358 -22.99 -7.38 18.03
CA PRO A 358 -22.61 -8.78 18.08
C PRO A 358 -21.19 -8.99 17.56
N ARG A 359 -20.59 -10.13 17.96
CA ARG A 359 -19.36 -10.62 17.36
C ARG A 359 -19.63 -11.04 15.91
N GLU A 360 -18.62 -10.95 15.06
CA GLU A 360 -18.72 -11.49 13.72
C GLU A 360 -18.88 -13.01 13.81
N PRO A 361 -19.78 -13.62 13.00
CA PRO A 361 -20.01 -15.05 13.04
C PRO A 361 -18.76 -15.81 12.59
N GLU A 362 -18.48 -16.93 13.26
CA GLU A 362 -17.40 -17.83 12.88
C GLU A 362 -17.67 -18.44 11.49
N ILE A 363 -16.60 -18.64 10.72
CA ILE A 363 -16.68 -19.27 9.41
C ILE A 363 -16.62 -20.78 9.58
N ASP A 364 -17.67 -21.47 9.14
CA ASP A 364 -17.72 -22.93 9.15
C ASP A 364 -16.79 -23.50 8.06
N ALA A 365 -15.70 -24.14 8.49
CA ALA A 365 -14.74 -24.81 7.63
C ALA A 365 -15.38 -25.89 6.73
N ALA A 366 -16.48 -26.51 7.19
CA ALA A 366 -17.13 -27.58 6.45
C ALA A 366 -17.88 -27.05 5.23
N THR A 367 -18.51 -25.87 5.32
CA THR A 367 -19.40 -25.35 4.28
C THR A 367 -18.89 -24.11 3.55
N VAL A 368 -17.78 -23.50 4.01
CA VAL A 368 -17.26 -22.28 3.39
C VAL A 368 -16.87 -22.51 1.93
N ASP A 369 -17.35 -21.62 1.06
CA ASP A 369 -16.87 -21.45 -0.29
C ASP A 369 -15.82 -20.33 -0.33
N VAL A 370 -14.55 -20.75 -0.35
CA VAL A 370 -13.40 -19.85 -0.36
C VAL A 370 -13.25 -19.05 -1.64
N GLU A 371 -13.96 -19.38 -2.72
CA GLU A 371 -13.90 -18.66 -4.01
C GLU A 371 -14.89 -17.49 -4.07
N THR A 372 -15.99 -17.58 -3.33
CA THR A 372 -17.04 -16.54 -3.31
C THR A 372 -17.08 -15.72 -2.02
N LEU A 373 -16.46 -16.19 -0.93
CA LEU A 373 -16.34 -15.45 0.33
C LEU A 373 -15.74 -14.05 0.11
N HIS A 374 -16.23 -13.03 0.82
CA HIS A 374 -15.71 -11.68 0.70
C HIS A 374 -14.21 -11.62 1.04
N LEU A 375 -13.41 -10.90 0.24
CA LEU A 375 -11.94 -10.88 0.36
C LEU A 375 -11.45 -10.48 1.76
N ALA A 376 -12.13 -9.52 2.40
CA ALA A 376 -11.81 -9.05 3.76
C ALA A 376 -11.94 -10.15 4.84
N ARG A 377 -12.62 -11.26 4.55
CA ARG A 377 -12.88 -12.36 5.51
C ARG A 377 -12.00 -13.58 5.30
N LEU A 378 -11.16 -13.59 4.26
CA LEU A 378 -10.29 -14.73 3.97
C LEU A 378 -9.29 -15.01 5.11
N GLU A 379 -8.90 -13.99 5.88
CA GLU A 379 -8.02 -14.16 7.05
C GLU A 379 -8.71 -14.85 8.24
N GLN A 380 -10.05 -14.88 8.27
CA GLN A 380 -10.84 -15.49 9.35
C GLN A 380 -11.15 -16.96 9.07
N VAL A 381 -10.76 -17.48 7.91
CA VAL A 381 -11.03 -18.87 7.52
C VAL A 381 -10.14 -19.81 8.35
N PRO A 382 -10.71 -20.83 9.01
CA PRO A 382 -9.94 -21.79 9.81
C PRO A 382 -9.14 -22.76 8.92
N CYS A 383 -7.98 -22.32 8.43
CA CYS A 383 -7.16 -23.04 7.44
C CYS A 383 -6.85 -24.49 7.81
N GLU A 384 -6.58 -24.77 9.09
CA GLU A 384 -6.22 -26.12 9.58
C GLU A 384 -7.36 -27.14 9.37
N GLN A 385 -8.61 -26.68 9.28
CA GLN A 385 -9.81 -27.52 9.16
C GLN A 385 -10.30 -27.70 7.71
N LEU A 386 -9.72 -26.98 6.74
CA LEU A 386 -10.10 -27.10 5.33
C LEU A 386 -9.61 -28.42 4.72
N ASP A 387 -10.24 -28.92 3.67
CA ASP A 387 -9.61 -29.94 2.83
C ASP A 387 -8.50 -29.34 1.94
N ASP A 388 -7.67 -30.19 1.34
CA ASP A 388 -6.51 -29.75 0.55
C ASP A 388 -6.91 -28.87 -0.64
N ALA A 389 -8.03 -29.16 -1.30
CA ALA A 389 -8.49 -28.41 -2.47
C ALA A 389 -8.93 -26.98 -2.09
N ARG A 390 -9.70 -26.83 -1.01
CA ARG A 390 -10.10 -25.51 -0.51
C ARG A 390 -8.95 -24.74 0.10
N LEU A 391 -8.01 -25.43 0.74
CA LEU A 391 -6.81 -24.78 1.27
C LEU A 391 -5.91 -24.25 0.13
N GLU A 392 -5.75 -25.02 -0.96
CA GLU A 392 -5.06 -24.58 -2.18
C GLU A 392 -5.77 -23.35 -2.80
N ALA A 393 -7.10 -23.42 -2.96
CA ALA A 393 -7.90 -22.33 -3.50
C ALA A 393 -7.76 -21.03 -2.67
N LEU A 394 -7.84 -21.14 -1.34
CA LEU A 394 -7.63 -20.02 -0.42
C LEU A 394 -6.24 -19.39 -0.60
N TYR A 395 -5.19 -20.21 -0.64
CA TYR A 395 -3.81 -19.72 -0.83
C TYR A 395 -3.65 -18.97 -2.16
N LEU A 396 -4.15 -19.55 -3.26
CA LEU A 396 -4.05 -18.94 -4.59
C LEU A 396 -4.85 -17.64 -4.68
N ARG A 397 -6.05 -17.61 -4.08
CA ARG A 397 -6.90 -16.41 -4.05
C ARG A 397 -6.30 -15.31 -3.19
N ALA A 398 -5.80 -15.64 -1.99
CA ALA A 398 -5.12 -14.69 -1.12
C ALA A 398 -3.87 -14.10 -1.80
N ASN A 399 -3.08 -14.94 -2.48
CA ASN A 399 -1.93 -14.49 -3.24
C ASN A 399 -2.32 -13.55 -4.40
N ARG A 400 -3.38 -13.87 -5.16
CA ARG A 400 -3.85 -13.04 -6.28
C ARG A 400 -4.19 -11.62 -5.82
N PHE A 401 -4.90 -11.52 -4.69
CA PHE A 401 -5.38 -10.24 -4.16
C PHE A 401 -4.43 -9.57 -3.17
N GLY A 402 -3.21 -10.10 -2.98
CA GLY A 402 -2.21 -9.53 -2.07
C GLY A 402 -2.63 -9.52 -0.60
N LEU A 403 -3.39 -10.53 -0.16
CA LEU A 403 -3.92 -10.62 1.20
C LEU A 403 -2.93 -11.35 2.12
N ALA A 404 -1.94 -10.61 2.63
CA ALA A 404 -0.77 -11.16 3.33
C ALA A 404 -1.12 -12.11 4.50
N GLU A 405 -2.05 -11.74 5.39
CA GLU A 405 -2.41 -12.59 6.55
C GLU A 405 -3.11 -13.89 6.13
N ALA A 406 -4.09 -13.81 5.24
CA ALA A 406 -4.77 -14.99 4.71
C ALA A 406 -3.76 -15.91 3.99
N LEU A 407 -2.84 -15.32 3.23
CA LEU A 407 -1.76 -16.05 2.56
C LEU A 407 -0.81 -16.72 3.57
N HIS A 408 -0.44 -16.01 4.63
CA HIS A 408 0.42 -16.52 5.69
C HIS A 408 -0.23 -17.69 6.44
N HIS A 409 -1.48 -17.54 6.90
CA HIS A 409 -2.21 -18.60 7.60
C HIS A 409 -2.45 -19.82 6.73
N ALA A 410 -2.84 -19.63 5.46
CA ALA A 410 -2.97 -20.73 4.51
C ALA A 410 -1.61 -21.41 4.27
N GLY A 411 -0.54 -20.63 4.09
CA GLY A 411 0.81 -21.15 3.90
C GLY A 411 1.31 -21.98 5.08
N LEU A 412 1.07 -21.53 6.31
CA LEU A 412 1.42 -22.28 7.53
C LEU A 412 0.66 -23.60 7.60
N ALA A 413 -0.64 -23.61 7.32
CA ALA A 413 -1.44 -24.84 7.32
C ALA A 413 -0.96 -25.82 6.24
N ILE A 414 -0.66 -25.33 5.03
CA ILE A 414 -0.10 -26.15 3.94
C ILE A 414 1.24 -26.75 4.34
N ALA A 415 2.16 -25.95 4.89
CA ALA A 415 3.50 -26.39 5.27
C ALA A 415 3.51 -27.43 6.40
N LYS A 416 2.39 -27.57 7.15
CA LYS A 416 2.19 -28.63 8.15
C LYS A 416 1.55 -29.90 7.57
N ARG A 417 1.00 -29.87 6.36
CA ARG A 417 0.31 -31.01 5.74
C ARG A 417 1.29 -31.97 5.05
N PRO A 418 1.43 -33.21 5.54
CA PRO A 418 2.31 -34.18 4.91
C PRO A 418 1.84 -34.52 3.49
N GLY A 419 2.73 -34.40 2.50
CA GLY A 419 2.46 -34.82 1.13
C GLY A 419 1.54 -33.89 0.32
N PHE A 420 1.36 -32.65 0.78
CA PHE A 420 0.76 -31.58 -0.02
C PHE A 420 1.76 -31.05 -1.08
N CYS A 421 3.00 -30.83 -0.69
CA CYS A 421 4.09 -30.47 -1.62
C CYS A 421 4.23 -31.54 -2.74
N GLY A 422 4.49 -31.10 -3.97
CA GLY A 422 4.63 -31.95 -5.15
C GLY A 422 3.34 -32.45 -5.82
N LYS A 423 2.15 -32.26 -5.21
CA LYS A 423 0.86 -32.70 -5.80
C LYS A 423 -0.04 -31.56 -6.30
N HIS A 424 0.19 -30.35 -5.80
CA HIS A 424 -0.66 -29.19 -6.02
C HIS A 424 0.05 -28.12 -6.86
N ARG A 425 -0.70 -27.09 -7.27
CA ARG A 425 -0.24 -26.02 -8.20
C ARG A 425 0.64 -24.97 -7.52
N ILE A 426 0.95 -25.12 -6.24
CA ILE A 426 1.70 -24.15 -5.45
C ILE A 426 3.19 -24.56 -5.46
N PRO A 427 4.09 -23.79 -6.08
CA PRO A 427 5.52 -24.08 -6.03
C PRO A 427 6.07 -23.96 -4.60
N GLU A 428 6.90 -24.90 -4.18
CA GLU A 428 7.54 -24.93 -2.87
C GLU A 428 8.38 -23.67 -2.63
N ALA A 429 9.15 -23.26 -3.64
CA ALA A 429 9.90 -22.00 -3.67
C ALA A 429 9.06 -20.77 -3.32
N LYS A 430 7.80 -20.75 -3.78
CA LYS A 430 6.87 -19.67 -3.48
C LYS A 430 6.32 -19.79 -2.06
N LEU A 431 5.82 -20.98 -1.69
CA LEU A 431 5.23 -21.22 -0.38
C LEU A 431 6.19 -20.89 0.77
N PHE A 432 7.36 -21.53 0.83
CA PHE A 432 8.27 -21.32 1.95
C PHE A 432 9.06 -20.02 1.81
N GLY A 433 9.24 -19.48 0.60
CA GLY A 433 9.79 -18.14 0.40
C GLY A 433 8.93 -17.05 1.03
N GLU A 434 7.60 -17.11 0.85
CA GLU A 434 6.66 -16.18 1.50
C GLU A 434 6.65 -16.33 3.03
N LEU A 435 6.67 -17.57 3.55
CA LEU A 435 6.77 -17.81 5.00
C LEU A 435 8.08 -17.26 5.58
N ALA A 436 9.20 -17.44 4.87
CA ALA A 436 10.49 -16.90 5.27
C ALA A 436 10.48 -15.36 5.32
N LEU A 437 9.98 -14.71 4.27
CA LEU A 437 9.87 -13.25 4.22
C LEU A 437 8.89 -12.70 5.28
N SER A 438 7.82 -13.44 5.59
CA SER A 438 6.91 -13.10 6.68
C SER A 438 7.61 -13.15 8.04
N ALA A 439 8.34 -14.23 8.33
CA ALA A 439 9.11 -14.33 9.57
C ALA A 439 10.22 -13.27 9.66
N ALA A 440 10.85 -12.91 8.53
CA ALA A 440 11.86 -11.86 8.49
C ALA A 440 11.28 -10.48 8.80
N ARG A 441 10.08 -10.14 8.30
CA ARG A 441 9.35 -8.91 8.66
C ARG A 441 9.01 -8.82 10.14
N ASP A 442 8.75 -9.96 10.78
CA ASP A 442 8.55 -10.08 12.23
C ASP A 442 9.87 -10.01 13.03
N LEU A 443 10.99 -9.70 12.39
CA LEU A 443 12.34 -9.68 12.98
C LEU A 443 12.81 -11.05 13.52
N LYS A 444 12.23 -12.15 13.00
CA LYS A 444 12.58 -13.54 13.41
C LYS A 444 13.53 -14.18 12.41
N ARG A 445 14.80 -13.75 12.43
CA ARG A 445 15.85 -14.22 11.50
C ARG A 445 15.98 -15.75 11.44
N ASP A 446 16.09 -16.41 12.59
CA ASP A 446 16.30 -17.86 12.65
C ASP A 446 15.12 -18.65 12.08
N GLU A 447 13.90 -18.19 12.36
CA GLU A 447 12.68 -18.77 11.81
C GLU A 447 12.62 -18.60 10.29
N ALA A 448 12.97 -17.41 9.78
CA ALA A 448 13.02 -17.15 8.34
C ALA A 448 14.00 -18.09 7.62
N MET A 449 15.20 -18.26 8.18
CA MET A 449 16.22 -19.17 7.63
C MET A 449 15.79 -20.64 7.69
N GLU A 450 15.09 -21.04 8.76
CA GLU A 450 14.54 -22.38 8.90
C GLU A 450 13.47 -22.68 7.84
N TRP A 451 12.59 -21.71 7.52
CA TRP A 451 11.62 -21.86 6.43
C TRP A 451 12.30 -22.06 5.07
N ILE A 452 13.36 -21.30 4.76
CA ILE A 452 14.15 -21.50 3.54
C ILE A 452 14.77 -22.90 3.51
N ARG A 453 15.36 -23.35 4.61
CA ARG A 453 15.98 -24.68 4.72
C ARG A 453 14.96 -25.80 4.48
N ARG A 454 13.78 -25.68 5.08
CA ARG A 454 12.67 -26.63 4.89
C ARG A 454 12.20 -26.67 3.44
N GLY A 455 11.99 -25.50 2.82
CA GLY A 455 11.57 -25.43 1.42
C GLY A 455 12.56 -26.10 0.45
N ARG A 456 13.86 -25.89 0.64
CA ARG A 456 14.90 -26.58 -0.16
C ARG A 456 14.88 -28.11 0.01
N ALA A 457 14.51 -28.60 1.19
CA ALA A 457 14.45 -30.04 1.48
C ALA A 457 13.22 -30.70 0.84
N GLU A 458 12.08 -30.02 0.83
CA GLU A 458 10.82 -30.48 0.21
C GLU A 458 10.85 -30.39 -1.33
N GLU A 459 11.74 -29.56 -1.89
CA GLU A 459 11.88 -29.40 -3.34
C GLU A 459 12.22 -30.73 -4.03
N SER A 460 11.40 -31.08 -5.03
CA SER A 460 11.59 -32.30 -5.81
C SER A 460 12.93 -32.29 -6.56
N GLY A 461 13.51 -33.47 -6.79
CA GLY A 461 14.84 -33.58 -7.42
C GLY A 461 14.93 -32.92 -8.82
N ALA A 462 13.84 -32.93 -9.58
CA ALA A 462 13.77 -32.28 -10.90
C ALA A 462 13.79 -30.74 -10.80
N ASN A 463 13.19 -30.19 -9.75
CA ASN A 463 13.02 -28.76 -9.54
C ASN A 463 14.19 -28.09 -8.80
N ARG A 464 15.00 -28.87 -8.07
CA ARG A 464 16.08 -28.34 -7.21
C ARG A 464 17.10 -27.46 -7.95
N LYS A 465 17.45 -27.80 -9.20
CA LYS A 465 18.36 -26.96 -10.01
C LYS A 465 17.65 -25.73 -10.58
N LEU A 466 16.37 -25.86 -10.92
CA LEU A 466 15.57 -24.79 -11.52
C LEU A 466 15.31 -23.66 -10.51
N PHE A 467 14.99 -24.00 -9.26
CA PHE A 467 14.68 -23.02 -8.21
C PHE A 467 15.87 -22.65 -7.31
N ALA A 468 17.06 -23.22 -7.54
CA ALA A 468 18.28 -22.80 -6.85
C ALA A 468 18.48 -21.27 -6.81
N PRO A 469 18.40 -20.52 -7.94
CA PRO A 469 18.53 -19.06 -7.90
C PRO A 469 17.42 -18.38 -7.07
N VAL A 470 16.20 -18.92 -7.07
CA VAL A 470 15.09 -18.37 -6.27
C VAL A 470 15.38 -18.49 -4.77
N TRP A 471 15.88 -19.65 -4.34
CA TRP A 471 16.22 -19.88 -2.94
C TRP A 471 17.42 -19.09 -2.46
N GLU A 472 18.43 -18.88 -3.32
CA GLU A 472 19.59 -18.02 -2.99
C GLU A 472 19.17 -16.56 -2.85
N LEU A 473 18.26 -16.08 -3.71
CA LEU A 473 17.71 -14.73 -3.59
C LEU A 473 16.81 -14.55 -2.38
N HIS A 474 15.99 -15.54 -2.01
CA HIS A 474 15.21 -15.45 -0.76
C HIS A 474 16.10 -15.34 0.47
N GLU A 475 17.19 -16.12 0.51
CA GLU A 475 18.18 -16.03 1.58
C GLU A 475 18.88 -14.68 1.61
N LEU A 476 19.27 -14.15 0.43
CA LEU A 476 19.82 -12.81 0.31
C LEU A 476 18.83 -11.74 0.80
N GLN A 477 17.55 -11.84 0.44
CA GLN A 477 16.51 -10.91 0.85
C GLN A 477 16.31 -10.88 2.37
N VAL A 478 16.32 -12.05 3.02
CA VAL A 478 16.29 -12.13 4.49
C VAL A 478 17.52 -11.41 5.05
N ARG A 479 18.72 -11.68 4.54
CA ARG A 479 19.94 -11.02 5.01
C ARG A 479 19.95 -9.51 4.80
N MET A 480 19.42 -9.02 3.69
CA MET A 480 19.25 -7.57 3.45
C MET A 480 18.40 -6.87 4.52
N MET A 481 17.52 -7.59 5.22
CA MET A 481 16.70 -7.04 6.31
C MET A 481 17.42 -6.98 7.66
N PHE A 482 18.47 -7.79 7.87
CA PHE A 482 19.16 -7.90 9.17
C PHE A 482 20.62 -7.45 9.15
N ASP A 483 21.27 -7.50 7.99
CA ASP A 483 22.71 -7.31 7.83
C ASP A 483 23.04 -6.02 7.08
N GLN A 484 24.24 -5.48 7.29
CA GLN A 484 24.71 -4.30 6.58
C GLN A 484 25.11 -4.65 5.12
N PRO A 485 25.08 -3.68 4.18
CA PRO A 485 25.49 -3.91 2.79
C PRO A 485 26.84 -4.60 2.60
N GLU A 486 27.81 -4.33 3.47
CA GLU A 486 29.13 -4.95 3.50
C GLU A 486 29.07 -6.48 3.61
N ASP A 487 28.05 -7.00 4.29
CA ASP A 487 27.92 -8.42 4.60
C ASP A 487 27.19 -9.19 3.49
N TRP A 488 26.22 -8.60 2.80
CA TRP A 488 25.38 -9.30 1.82
C TRP A 488 25.69 -8.97 0.36
N VAL A 489 26.26 -7.79 0.05
CA VAL A 489 26.60 -7.42 -1.34
C VAL A 489 27.63 -8.36 -1.97
N PRO A 490 28.66 -8.86 -1.26
CA PRO A 490 29.58 -9.85 -1.82
C PRO A 490 28.88 -11.13 -2.28
N ASP A 491 27.88 -11.61 -1.52
CA ASP A 491 27.12 -12.81 -1.88
C ASP A 491 26.20 -12.57 -3.08
N LEU A 492 25.61 -11.37 -3.19
CA LEU A 492 24.89 -10.97 -4.40
C LEU A 492 25.81 -11.04 -5.64
N ALA A 493 27.05 -10.57 -5.55
CA ALA A 493 28.00 -10.65 -6.66
C ALA A 493 28.27 -12.11 -7.07
N VAL A 494 28.44 -13.01 -6.10
CA VAL A 494 28.62 -14.46 -6.34
C VAL A 494 27.39 -15.08 -7.01
N ILE A 495 26.17 -14.71 -6.59
CA ILE A 495 24.93 -15.18 -7.21
C ILE A 495 24.86 -14.73 -8.68
N LEU A 496 25.16 -13.46 -8.94
CA LEU A 496 25.16 -12.90 -10.30
C LEU A 496 26.15 -13.62 -11.22
N GLU A 497 27.38 -13.84 -10.75
CA GLU A 497 28.42 -14.55 -11.52
C GLU A 497 28.02 -16.01 -11.78
N ARG A 498 27.47 -16.70 -10.78
CA ARG A 498 27.06 -18.11 -10.88
C ARG A 498 26.03 -18.37 -11.97
N TYR A 499 25.11 -17.42 -12.18
CA TYR A 499 23.96 -17.60 -13.08
C TYR A 499 24.04 -16.79 -14.37
N GLN A 500 25.16 -16.08 -14.63
CA GLN A 500 25.31 -15.21 -15.80
C GLN A 500 25.09 -15.94 -17.14
N ASP A 501 25.51 -17.21 -17.23
CA ASP A 501 25.40 -18.02 -18.45
C ASP A 501 24.08 -18.81 -18.53
N ASN A 502 23.20 -18.67 -17.53
CA ASN A 502 21.91 -19.33 -17.49
C ASN A 502 20.79 -18.31 -17.72
N GLU A 503 20.23 -18.31 -18.94
CA GLU A 503 19.22 -17.35 -19.38
C GLU A 503 17.98 -17.33 -18.49
N THR A 504 17.45 -18.51 -18.13
CA THR A 504 16.26 -18.64 -17.27
C THR A 504 16.53 -18.16 -15.85
N ALA A 505 17.69 -18.51 -15.28
CA ALA A 505 18.06 -18.05 -13.95
C ALA A 505 18.31 -16.54 -13.92
N SER A 506 18.96 -16.00 -14.95
CA SER A 506 19.19 -14.55 -15.12
C SER A 506 17.88 -13.77 -15.22
N GLN A 507 16.88 -14.28 -15.94
CA GLN A 507 15.53 -13.69 -15.98
C GLN A 507 14.89 -13.61 -14.59
N ILE A 508 14.94 -14.71 -13.82
CA ILE A 508 14.42 -14.78 -12.46
C ILE A 508 15.14 -13.78 -11.55
N ILE A 509 16.47 -13.74 -11.62
CA ILE A 509 17.28 -12.82 -10.82
C ILE A 509 16.96 -11.37 -11.17
N ASN A 510 16.95 -10.99 -12.44
CA ASN A 510 16.64 -9.63 -12.87
C ASN A 510 15.25 -9.19 -12.40
N SER A 511 14.23 -10.04 -12.53
CA SER A 511 12.88 -9.75 -12.02
C SER A 511 12.88 -9.48 -10.51
N ARG A 512 13.62 -10.28 -9.73
CA ARG A 512 13.74 -10.08 -8.28
C ARG A 512 14.53 -8.82 -7.93
N LEU A 513 15.59 -8.50 -8.66
CA LEU A 513 16.36 -7.27 -8.46
C LEU A 513 15.56 -6.01 -8.76
N VAL A 514 14.66 -6.06 -9.75
CA VAL A 514 13.69 -4.98 -9.99
C VAL A 514 12.75 -4.83 -8.79
N ASN A 515 12.20 -5.93 -8.28
CA ASN A 515 11.33 -5.89 -7.10
C ASN A 515 12.06 -5.39 -5.83
N LEU A 516 13.36 -5.62 -5.73
CA LEU A 516 14.20 -5.10 -4.64
C LEU A 516 14.67 -3.65 -4.86
N GLY A 517 14.29 -3.02 -5.98
CA GLY A 517 14.71 -1.66 -6.33
C GLY A 517 16.20 -1.54 -6.70
N LEU A 518 16.91 -2.66 -6.85
CA LEU A 518 18.32 -2.70 -7.24
C LEU A 518 18.49 -2.45 -8.73
N LEU A 519 17.51 -2.84 -9.53
CA LEU A 519 17.35 -2.45 -10.94
C LEU A 519 16.11 -1.57 -11.07
N ARG A 520 16.21 -0.43 -11.76
CA ARG A 520 15.05 0.45 -11.98
C ARG A 520 14.57 0.37 -13.41
N VAL A 521 13.26 0.29 -13.62
CA VAL A 521 12.68 0.44 -14.96
C VAL A 521 12.43 1.93 -15.18
N VAL A 522 13.04 2.50 -16.22
CA VAL A 522 12.94 3.91 -16.57
C VAL A 522 12.42 4.05 -18.00
N SER A 523 11.73 5.15 -18.31
CA SER A 523 11.41 5.46 -19.70
C SER A 523 12.70 5.76 -20.46
N ASP A 524 12.83 5.21 -21.66
CA ASP A 524 13.96 5.49 -22.53
C ASP A 524 13.92 6.98 -22.93
N PRO A 525 14.94 7.78 -22.56
CA PRO A 525 14.97 9.21 -22.85
C PRO A 525 15.12 9.51 -24.35
N ASP A 526 15.61 8.55 -25.13
CA ASP A 526 15.81 8.68 -26.57
C ASP A 526 14.66 8.09 -27.39
N ARG A 527 13.82 7.25 -26.75
CA ARG A 527 12.63 6.64 -27.35
C ARG A 527 11.42 6.75 -26.41
N PRO A 528 10.68 7.87 -26.48
CA PRO A 528 9.48 8.07 -25.69
C PRO A 528 8.47 6.94 -25.92
N GLY A 529 8.22 6.12 -24.90
CA GLY A 529 7.32 4.97 -24.95
C GLY A 529 8.02 3.61 -24.79
N GLU A 530 9.35 3.54 -24.91
CA GLU A 530 10.12 2.33 -24.58
C GLU A 530 10.62 2.38 -23.13
N THR A 531 10.80 1.22 -22.51
CA THR A 531 11.34 1.07 -21.15
C THR A 531 12.76 0.52 -21.18
N ALA A 532 13.67 1.17 -20.46
CA ALA A 532 15.04 0.72 -20.25
C ALA A 532 15.26 0.30 -18.79
N ILE A 533 16.27 -0.53 -18.54
CA ILE A 533 16.71 -0.90 -17.19
C ILE A 533 17.88 0.00 -16.80
N ASP A 534 17.74 0.69 -15.68
CA ASP A 534 18.78 1.49 -15.04
C ASP A 534 19.47 0.66 -13.93
N PRO A 535 20.69 0.15 -14.17
CA PRO A 535 21.44 -0.66 -13.20
C PRO A 535 22.24 0.18 -12.19
N ARG A 536 22.17 1.52 -12.21
CA ARG A 536 22.99 2.39 -11.37
C ARG A 536 22.91 2.06 -9.86
N PRO A 537 21.74 1.78 -9.25
CA PRO A 537 21.69 1.42 -7.83
C PRO A 537 22.50 0.16 -7.51
N LEU A 538 22.31 -0.90 -8.30
CA LEU A 538 23.08 -2.15 -8.18
C LEU A 538 24.58 -1.91 -8.39
N GLN A 539 24.97 -1.18 -9.44
CA GLN A 539 26.38 -0.88 -9.72
C GLN A 539 27.03 -0.06 -8.62
N TYR A 540 26.30 0.89 -8.02
CA TYR A 540 26.80 1.67 -6.89
C TYR A 540 27.14 0.77 -5.69
N LEU A 541 26.23 -0.15 -5.34
CA LEU A 541 26.43 -1.09 -4.22
C LEU A 541 27.59 -2.05 -4.51
N LEU A 542 27.62 -2.68 -5.69
CA LEU A 542 28.71 -3.58 -6.08
C LEU A 542 30.06 -2.86 -6.09
N ARG A 543 30.12 -1.59 -6.53
CA ARG A 543 31.35 -0.81 -6.53
C ARG A 543 31.83 -0.48 -5.11
N LYS A 544 30.90 -0.18 -4.19
CA LYS A 544 31.23 0.27 -2.84
C LYS A 544 31.55 -0.89 -1.90
N PHE A 545 30.79 -1.98 -2.01
CA PHE A 545 30.77 -3.10 -1.04
C PHE A 545 31.08 -4.46 -1.66
N GLY A 546 31.20 -4.56 -2.99
CA GLY A 546 31.51 -5.81 -3.67
C GLY A 546 32.93 -6.31 -3.42
N PRO A 547 33.23 -7.56 -3.84
CA PRO A 547 34.54 -8.17 -3.63
C PRO A 547 35.64 -7.38 -4.35
N ARG A 548 36.61 -6.91 -3.58
CA ARG A 548 37.80 -6.24 -4.12
C ARG A 548 38.74 -7.29 -4.69
N VAL A 549 39.04 -7.21 -5.98
CA VAL A 549 40.00 -8.09 -6.63
C VAL A 549 41.17 -7.24 -7.11
N THR A 550 42.36 -7.57 -6.64
CA THR A 550 43.59 -7.03 -7.21
C THR A 550 43.74 -7.57 -8.62
N THR A 551 43.62 -6.70 -9.62
CA THR A 551 44.01 -7.04 -10.99
C THR A 551 45.53 -7.26 -11.03
N SER A 552 46.02 -8.02 -12.01
CA SER A 552 47.46 -8.25 -12.24
C SER A 552 48.27 -6.96 -12.52
N SER A 553 47.60 -5.80 -12.63
CA SER A 553 48.20 -4.47 -12.77
C SER A 553 48.38 -3.70 -11.45
N GLY A 554 48.06 -4.30 -10.29
CA GLY A 554 48.27 -3.67 -8.98
C GLY A 554 47.32 -2.51 -8.65
N TYR A 555 46.24 -2.32 -9.43
CA TYR A 555 45.15 -1.41 -9.10
C TYR A 555 44.06 -2.14 -8.31
N LEU A 556 43.47 -1.45 -7.33
CA LEU A 556 42.26 -1.87 -6.62
C LEU A 556 41.07 -1.83 -7.59
N GLY A 557 40.76 -2.98 -8.20
CA GLY A 557 39.58 -3.19 -9.03
C GLY A 557 38.49 -3.96 -8.28
N VAL A 558 37.24 -3.80 -8.72
CA VAL A 558 36.14 -4.69 -8.35
C VAL A 558 36.03 -5.71 -9.47
N SER A 559 36.09 -7.01 -9.16
CA SER A 559 35.98 -8.04 -10.21
C SER A 559 34.56 -8.09 -10.75
N ALA A 560 34.39 -7.53 -11.94
CA ALA A 560 33.60 -8.15 -12.99
C ALA A 560 34.51 -8.16 -14.22
N THR A 561 34.67 -9.33 -14.85
CA THR A 561 35.43 -9.60 -16.08
C THR A 561 36.93 -9.93 -15.93
N LYS A 562 37.29 -11.14 -16.36
CA LYS A 562 38.62 -11.50 -16.87
C LYS A 562 38.47 -11.70 -18.36
N GLY A 563 39.03 -10.78 -19.16
CA GLY A 563 38.91 -10.80 -20.61
C GLY A 563 39.71 -11.93 -21.25
N GLU A 564 39.07 -12.68 -22.15
CA GLU A 564 39.75 -13.39 -23.22
C GLU A 564 39.14 -12.95 -24.56
N ILE A 565 40.02 -12.45 -25.42
CA ILE A 565 39.75 -11.91 -26.75
C ILE A 565 39.45 -13.10 -27.67
N TRP A 566 38.22 -13.21 -28.16
CA TRP A 566 37.87 -14.11 -29.25
C TRP A 566 37.56 -13.31 -30.52
N THR A 567 38.38 -13.47 -31.56
CA THR A 567 38.15 -12.88 -32.89
C THR A 567 37.45 -13.90 -33.79
N PRO A 568 36.27 -13.58 -34.38
CA PRO A 568 35.66 -14.42 -35.39
C PRO A 568 36.24 -14.09 -36.75
N ASP A 569 36.94 -15.05 -37.36
CA ASP A 569 36.92 -15.20 -38.81
C ASP A 569 36.93 -16.69 -39.16
N SER A 570 35.74 -17.27 -39.28
CA SER A 570 35.40 -18.32 -40.26
C SER A 570 34.02 -18.95 -39.97
N GLY A 571 33.12 -18.88 -40.96
CA GLY A 571 32.16 -19.96 -41.22
C GLY A 571 30.68 -19.74 -40.87
N SER A 572 29.97 -18.98 -41.73
CA SER A 572 28.61 -19.26 -42.25
C SER A 572 27.49 -19.80 -41.35
N GLY A 573 26.37 -19.04 -41.26
CA GLY A 573 25.05 -19.61 -40.97
C GLY A 573 24.01 -18.56 -40.55
N SER A 574 23.12 -18.18 -41.45
CA SER A 574 21.97 -17.30 -41.23
C SER A 574 20.89 -17.93 -40.34
N GLY A 575 20.27 -17.19 -39.41
CA GLY A 575 18.90 -17.47 -38.98
C GLY A 575 18.47 -17.10 -37.55
N SER A 576 17.51 -16.17 -37.48
CA SER A 576 16.49 -15.92 -36.44
C SER A 576 16.86 -15.09 -35.19
N GLY A 577 15.96 -14.16 -34.86
CA GLY A 577 16.10 -13.14 -33.83
C GLY A 577 15.98 -13.68 -32.41
N GLY A 578 16.82 -13.14 -31.53
CA GLY A 578 16.83 -13.40 -30.09
C GLY A 578 16.56 -12.13 -29.30
N SER A 579 15.71 -12.26 -28.29
CA SER A 579 15.46 -11.29 -27.22
C SER A 579 16.75 -10.92 -26.51
N THR A 580 17.07 -9.63 -26.45
CA THR A 580 18.26 -9.10 -25.79
C THR A 580 18.08 -9.07 -24.27
N LEU A 581 18.43 -10.18 -23.61
CA LEU A 581 18.54 -10.26 -22.16
C LEU A 581 19.78 -9.48 -21.68
N TRP A 582 19.64 -8.61 -20.66
CA TRP A 582 20.79 -7.95 -20.02
C TRP A 582 21.46 -8.91 -19.03
N THR A 583 22.75 -9.18 -19.24
CA THR A 583 23.64 -9.91 -18.32
C THR A 583 24.68 -8.97 -17.71
N PRO A 584 25.04 -9.14 -16.42
CA PRO A 584 26.11 -8.38 -15.80
C PRO A 584 27.45 -8.57 -16.54
N GLY A 585 28.06 -7.49 -17.02
CA GLY A 585 29.37 -7.52 -17.71
C GLY A 585 29.36 -7.21 -19.21
N SER A 586 28.20 -6.87 -19.80
CA SER A 586 28.11 -6.53 -21.23
C SER A 586 28.78 -5.20 -21.64
N ASP A 587 29.28 -4.40 -20.69
CA ASP A 587 29.88 -3.10 -20.96
C ASP A 587 31.24 -2.97 -20.27
N THR A 588 32.34 -3.39 -20.92
CA THR A 588 33.63 -2.67 -20.85
C THR A 588 34.62 -3.17 -21.90
N ALA A 589 34.85 -2.35 -22.95
CA ALA A 589 36.15 -1.84 -23.43
C ALA A 589 36.10 -1.55 -24.94
N ALA A 590 36.77 -0.57 -25.54
CA ALA A 590 37.37 0.70 -25.12
C ALA A 590 37.95 1.29 -26.42
N GLY A 591 37.47 2.46 -26.87
CA GLY A 591 38.04 3.15 -28.03
C GLY A 591 37.05 4.05 -28.77
N ALA A 592 36.62 5.15 -28.16
CA ALA A 592 36.01 6.25 -28.90
C ALA A 592 36.50 7.59 -28.34
N PRO A 593 36.90 8.56 -29.19
CA PRO A 593 37.31 9.88 -28.74
C PRO A 593 36.12 10.60 -28.08
N ALA A 594 36.42 11.55 -27.20
CA ALA A 594 35.43 12.37 -26.51
C ALA A 594 34.38 12.93 -27.50
N GLY A 595 33.14 12.42 -27.43
CA GLY A 595 32.01 12.94 -28.22
C GLY A 595 31.05 11.93 -28.88
N ALA A 596 31.12 10.61 -28.64
CA ALA A 596 30.21 9.65 -29.27
C ALA A 596 29.48 8.71 -28.28
N ASP A 597 28.28 8.29 -28.68
CA ASP A 597 27.21 7.60 -27.94
C ASP A 597 27.59 6.50 -26.96
N ARG A 598 26.88 6.48 -25.82
CA ARG A 598 26.97 5.49 -24.74
C ARG A 598 26.07 4.27 -25.05
N PRO A 599 26.48 3.04 -24.71
CA PRO A 599 25.78 1.82 -25.15
C PRO A 599 24.40 1.67 -24.50
N ARG A 600 23.41 1.30 -25.32
CA ARG A 600 21.98 1.17 -25.00
C ARG A 600 21.53 -0.24 -25.35
N LEU A 601 20.76 -0.89 -24.46
CA LEU A 601 20.17 -2.20 -24.71
C LEU A 601 18.66 -2.03 -24.91
N ILE A 602 18.22 -2.23 -26.15
CA ILE A 602 16.83 -2.12 -26.58
C ILE A 602 16.10 -3.41 -26.21
N LEU A 603 15.03 -3.28 -25.42
CA LEU A 603 14.05 -4.36 -25.25
C LEU A 603 12.95 -4.14 -26.30
N PRO A 604 12.66 -5.12 -27.18
CA PRO A 604 11.45 -5.05 -27.99
C PRO A 604 10.22 -5.04 -27.05
N GLY A 605 9.29 -4.13 -27.32
CA GLY A 605 8.24 -3.67 -26.41
C GLY A 605 7.46 -4.75 -25.65
N HIS A 606 7.19 -4.43 -24.38
CA HIS A 606 6.37 -5.18 -23.42
C HIS A 606 5.12 -4.42 -23.01
#